data_AF-A0AB74UZ42-F1
#
_entry.id   AF-A0AB74UZ42-F1
#
_cell.length_a   1.000
_cell.length_b   1.000
_cell.length_c   1.000
_cell.angle_alpha   90.00
_cell.angle_beta   90.00
_cell.angle_gamma   90.00
#
_symmetry.space_group_name_H-M   'P 1'
#
loop_
_entity.id
_entity.type
_entity.pdbx_description
1 polymer ?
#
loop_
_entity_poly.entity_id
_entity_poly.type
_entity_poly.pdbx_seq_one_letter_code
_entity_poly.pdbx_strand_id
1 'polypeptide(L)'
;MMRTEPEPPASLRAAERTAWKSMVRRKLARLSHRAFQVGVVLKGVDGVLELLGSAALLLTTQTTIRRAVSLLTNEELAEDPRDYLANHVVHMAQQLSLSTQHFAAIYLFAHGAIKIVLVVGLLRGLRWSYPAALLVLTAFVGYQLYRLAYLPSLGLYVLTALDLAVVLLIWREWRHARAWHDKP
;
A
#
# COMPACT_ATOMS: atom_id res chain seq x y z
N MET A 1 53.06 30.05 -11.82
CA MET A 1 52.18 31.17 -11.43
C MET A 1 50.74 30.66 -11.43
N MET A 2 50.21 30.24 -10.27
CA MET A 2 48.78 29.87 -10.16
C MET A 2 47.96 31.15 -10.09
N ARG A 3 47.14 31.45 -11.11
CA ARG A 3 46.11 32.48 -11.01
C ARG A 3 45.04 31.93 -10.06
N THR A 4 44.97 32.46 -8.85
CA THR A 4 43.80 32.31 -8.01
C THR A 4 42.69 33.13 -8.64
N GLU A 5 41.68 32.46 -9.20
CA GLU A 5 40.47 33.16 -9.66
C GLU A 5 39.85 33.93 -8.48
N PRO A 6 39.36 35.16 -8.71
CA PRO A 6 38.72 35.94 -7.66
C PRO A 6 37.45 35.24 -7.18
N GLU A 7 37.34 35.06 -5.87
CA GLU A 7 36.15 34.51 -5.22
C GLU A 7 34.88 35.27 -5.65
N PRO A 8 33.81 34.58 -6.06
CA PRO A 8 32.61 35.24 -6.52
C PRO A 8 31.97 36.10 -5.42
N PRO A 9 31.38 37.26 -5.77
CA PRO A 9 30.78 38.16 -4.80
C PRO A 9 29.71 37.47 -3.96
N ALA A 10 29.60 37.88 -2.68
CA ALA A 10 28.74 37.22 -1.69
C ALA A 10 27.26 37.14 -2.11
N SER A 11 26.79 38.09 -2.93
CA SER A 11 25.44 38.11 -3.51
C SER A 11 25.18 36.96 -4.48
N LEU A 12 26.15 36.64 -5.35
CA LEU A 12 26.05 35.51 -6.28
C LEU A 12 26.03 34.17 -5.53
N ARG A 13 26.90 34.02 -4.52
CA ARG A 13 26.90 32.82 -3.65
C ARG A 13 25.59 32.67 -2.87
N ALA A 14 24.99 33.77 -2.42
CA ALA A 14 23.67 33.73 -1.77
C ALA A 14 22.56 33.33 -2.76
N ALA A 15 22.56 33.90 -3.97
CA ALA A 15 21.63 33.56 -5.03
C ALA A 15 21.74 32.07 -5.43
N GLU A 16 22.95 31.56 -5.64
CA GLU A 16 23.20 30.14 -5.94
C GLU A 16 22.70 29.22 -4.83
N ARG A 17 22.97 29.54 -3.55
CA ARG A 17 22.44 28.77 -2.41
C ARG A 17 20.92 28.76 -2.37
N THR A 18 20.26 29.88 -2.66
CA THR A 18 18.78 29.94 -2.71
C THR A 18 18.21 29.17 -3.90
N ALA A 19 18.84 29.30 -5.07
CA ALA A 19 18.47 28.56 -6.29
C ALA A 19 18.61 27.05 -6.08
N TRP A 20 19.75 26.60 -5.54
CA TRP A 20 19.99 25.21 -5.15
C TRP A 20 18.93 24.70 -4.17
N LYS A 21 18.69 25.42 -3.06
CA LYS A 21 17.66 25.05 -2.07
C LYS A 21 16.28 24.93 -2.71
N SER A 22 15.91 25.87 -3.60
CA SER A 22 14.61 25.84 -4.29
C SER A 22 14.50 24.65 -5.26
N MET A 23 15.59 24.31 -5.96
CA MET A 23 15.64 23.20 -6.91
C MET A 23 15.51 21.87 -6.19
N VAL A 24 16.27 21.68 -5.11
CA VAL A 24 16.21 20.48 -4.26
C VAL A 24 14.81 20.32 -3.67
N ARG A 25 14.21 21.39 -3.11
CA ARG A 25 12.84 21.35 -2.56
C ARG A 25 11.81 20.95 -3.62
N ARG A 26 11.88 21.53 -4.82
CA ARG A 26 10.98 21.16 -5.94
C ARG A 26 11.17 19.71 -6.37
N LYS A 27 12.41 19.22 -6.44
CA LYS A 27 12.69 17.81 -6.78
C LYS A 27 12.13 16.86 -5.72
N LEU A 28 12.34 17.15 -4.43
CA LEU A 28 11.81 16.36 -3.32
C LEU A 28 10.27 16.37 -3.27
N ALA A 29 9.62 17.51 -3.53
CA ALA A 29 8.17 17.60 -3.60
C ALA A 29 7.61 16.71 -4.74
N ARG A 30 8.23 16.75 -5.92
CA ARG A 30 7.84 15.88 -7.06
C ARG A 30 8.02 14.40 -6.75
N LEU A 31 9.13 14.02 -6.11
CA LEU A 31 9.38 12.63 -5.72
C LEU A 31 8.36 12.16 -4.68
N SER A 32 8.07 12.98 -3.66
CA SER A 32 7.06 12.67 -2.65
C SER A 32 5.67 12.49 -3.27
N HIS A 33 5.28 13.37 -4.20
CA HIS A 33 3.99 13.28 -4.87
C HIS A 33 3.89 12.04 -5.76
N ARG A 34 4.97 11.69 -6.49
CA ARG A 34 5.01 10.44 -7.26
C ARG A 34 4.96 9.20 -6.37
N ALA A 35 5.70 9.20 -5.25
CA ALA A 35 5.65 8.10 -4.29
C ALA A 35 4.25 7.93 -3.69
N PHE A 36 3.56 9.05 -3.39
CA PHE A 36 2.16 9.04 -2.97
C PHE A 36 1.27 8.40 -4.03
N GLN A 37 1.36 8.84 -5.29
CA GLN A 37 0.57 8.28 -6.39
C GLN A 37 0.81 6.79 -6.57
N VAL A 38 2.08 6.35 -6.59
CA VAL A 38 2.44 4.93 -6.70
C VAL A 38 1.88 4.12 -5.52
N GLY A 39 2.04 4.62 -4.29
CA GLY A 39 1.50 3.94 -3.11
C GLY A 39 -0.02 3.82 -3.11
N VAL A 40 -0.72 4.88 -3.51
CA VAL A 40 -2.19 4.90 -3.63
C VAL A 40 -2.65 3.97 -4.75
N VAL A 41 -1.98 3.96 -5.91
CA VAL A 41 -2.30 3.05 -7.01
C VAL A 41 -2.07 1.60 -6.61
N LEU A 42 -0.98 1.29 -5.90
CA LEU A 42 -0.71 -0.06 -5.40
C LEU A 42 -1.82 -0.55 -4.47
N LYS A 43 -2.32 0.31 -3.58
CA LYS A 43 -3.51 0.04 -2.75
C LYS A 43 -4.78 -0.15 -3.59
N GLY A 44 -4.89 0.54 -4.71
CA GLY A 44 -5.98 0.37 -5.67
C GLY A 44 -5.93 -1.00 -6.34
N VAL A 45 -4.76 -1.42 -6.81
CA VAL A 45 -4.54 -2.74 -7.40
C VAL A 45 -4.89 -3.84 -6.40
N ASP A 46 -4.41 -3.73 -5.16
CA ASP A 46 -4.76 -4.63 -4.06
C ASP A 46 -6.28 -4.71 -3.85
N GLY A 47 -6.96 -3.56 -3.81
CA GLY A 47 -8.44 -3.52 -3.72
C GLY A 47 -9.16 -4.15 -4.91
N VAL A 48 -8.64 -4.00 -6.14
CA VAL A 48 -9.20 -4.68 -7.32
C VAL A 48 -9.02 -6.20 -7.20
N LEU A 49 -7.83 -6.67 -6.79
CA LEU A 49 -7.56 -8.09 -6.60
C LEU A 49 -8.48 -8.70 -5.54
N GLU A 50 -8.77 -7.97 -4.46
CA GLU A 50 -9.74 -8.40 -3.45
C GLU A 50 -11.16 -8.48 -3.99
N LEU A 51 -11.60 -7.53 -4.82
CA LEU A 51 -12.92 -7.58 -5.46
C LEU A 51 -13.03 -8.76 -6.43
N LEU A 52 -11.98 -9.03 -7.20
CA LEU A 52 -11.90 -10.20 -8.08
C LEU A 52 -11.91 -11.50 -7.27
N GLY A 53 -11.14 -11.56 -6.18
CA GLY A 53 -11.13 -12.71 -5.26
C GLY A 53 -12.49 -12.93 -4.60
N SER A 54 -13.18 -11.86 -4.20
CA SER A 54 -14.54 -11.92 -3.68
C SER A 54 -15.52 -12.48 -4.73
N ALA A 55 -15.49 -11.95 -5.96
CA ALA A 55 -16.33 -12.44 -7.04
C ALA A 55 -16.03 -13.92 -7.35
N ALA A 56 -14.76 -14.31 -7.40
CA ALA A 56 -14.35 -15.70 -7.59
C ALA A 56 -14.89 -16.60 -6.47
N LEU A 57 -14.82 -16.17 -5.21
CA LEU A 57 -15.39 -16.91 -4.08
C LEU A 57 -16.92 -17.03 -4.15
N LEU A 58 -17.64 -16.02 -4.65
CA LEU A 58 -19.11 -16.09 -4.76
C LEU A 58 -19.58 -16.94 -5.95
N LEU A 59 -18.82 -16.94 -7.04
CA LEU A 59 -19.20 -17.62 -8.29
C LEU A 59 -18.72 -19.08 -8.34
N THR A 60 -17.91 -19.52 -7.38
CA THR A 60 -17.27 -20.84 -7.38
C THR A 60 -17.71 -21.69 -6.20
N THR A 61 -17.78 -23.01 -6.39
CA THR A 61 -18.07 -23.96 -5.30
C THR A 61 -16.81 -24.29 -4.50
N GLN A 62 -16.99 -24.67 -3.22
CA GLN A 62 -15.90 -25.16 -2.35
C GLN A 62 -15.11 -26.31 -3.01
N THR A 63 -15.80 -27.19 -3.74
CA THR A 63 -15.16 -28.31 -4.45
C THR A 63 -14.24 -27.83 -5.57
N THR A 64 -14.64 -26.82 -6.34
CA THR A 64 -13.80 -26.24 -7.39
C THR A 64 -12.62 -25.46 -6.79
N ILE A 65 -12.83 -24.73 -5.69
CA ILE A 65 -11.74 -24.06 -4.96
C ILE A 65 -10.71 -25.08 -4.48
N ARG A 66 -11.15 -26.18 -3.85
CA ARG A 66 -10.27 -27.26 -3.39
C ARG A 66 -9.48 -27.88 -4.54
N ARG A 67 -10.14 -28.16 -5.68
CA ARG A 67 -9.47 -28.70 -6.87
C ARG A 67 -8.43 -27.73 -7.44
N ALA A 68 -8.76 -26.44 -7.55
CA ALA A 68 -7.83 -25.43 -8.03
C ALA A 68 -6.61 -25.32 -7.13
N VAL A 69 -6.82 -25.29 -5.80
CA VAL A 69 -5.73 -25.29 -4.82
C VAL A 69 -4.85 -26.53 -4.99
N SER A 70 -5.44 -27.73 -5.04
CA SER A 70 -4.67 -28.96 -5.25
C SER A 70 -3.88 -28.95 -6.56
N LEU A 71 -4.44 -28.45 -7.66
CA LEU A 71 -3.73 -28.36 -8.94
C LEU A 71 -2.52 -27.40 -8.85
N LEU A 72 -2.68 -26.25 -8.18
CA LEU A 72 -1.62 -25.25 -8.04
C LEU A 72 -0.52 -25.68 -7.06
N THR A 73 -0.85 -26.48 -6.04
CA THR A 73 0.12 -26.91 -5.03
C THR A 73 0.74 -28.27 -5.31
N ASN A 74 0.16 -29.07 -6.20
CA ASN A 74 0.64 -30.42 -6.48
C ASN A 74 2.06 -30.44 -7.06
N GLU A 75 2.41 -29.47 -7.91
CA GLU A 75 3.78 -29.37 -8.45
C GLU A 75 4.78 -29.03 -7.34
N GLU A 76 4.49 -28.01 -6.53
CA GLU A 76 5.35 -27.61 -5.41
C GLU A 76 5.51 -28.72 -4.36
N LEU A 77 4.43 -29.42 -4.00
CA LEU A 77 4.47 -30.51 -3.01
C LEU A 77 5.10 -31.79 -3.56
N ALA A 78 5.19 -31.94 -4.88
CA ALA A 78 5.94 -33.03 -5.50
C ALA A 78 7.45 -32.74 -5.46
N GLU A 79 7.85 -31.47 -5.55
CA GLU A 79 9.24 -31.04 -5.42
C GLU A 79 9.70 -30.97 -3.96
N ASP A 80 8.95 -30.28 -3.09
CA ASP A 80 9.15 -30.24 -1.64
C ASP A 80 7.85 -30.58 -0.87
N PRO A 81 7.72 -31.82 -0.36
CA PRO A 81 6.58 -32.24 0.45
C PRO A 81 6.38 -31.43 1.75
N ARG A 82 7.41 -30.71 2.21
CA ARG A 82 7.39 -29.92 3.45
C ARG A 82 7.16 -28.44 3.20
N ASP A 83 6.85 -28.01 1.97
CA ASP A 83 6.57 -26.61 1.69
C ASP A 83 5.42 -26.12 2.59
N TYR A 84 5.74 -25.14 3.43
CA TYR A 84 4.82 -24.64 4.46
C TYR A 84 3.62 -23.95 3.84
N LEU A 85 3.83 -23.18 2.77
CA LEU A 85 2.77 -22.38 2.14
C LEU A 85 1.77 -23.31 1.42
N ALA A 86 2.26 -24.25 0.62
CA ALA A 86 1.45 -25.20 -0.12
C ALA A 86 0.62 -26.06 0.84
N ASN A 87 1.23 -26.62 1.89
CA ASN A 87 0.51 -27.39 2.90
C ASN A 87 -0.56 -26.55 3.62
N HIS A 88 -0.25 -25.29 3.96
CA HIS A 88 -1.20 -24.42 4.66
C HIS A 88 -2.41 -24.07 3.79
N VAL A 89 -2.18 -23.73 2.51
CA VAL A 89 -3.25 -23.38 1.56
C VAL A 89 -4.14 -24.59 1.27
N VAL A 90 -3.56 -25.78 1.10
CA VAL A 90 -4.32 -27.04 0.95
C VAL A 90 -5.20 -27.29 2.18
N HIS A 91 -4.63 -27.17 3.39
CA HIS A 91 -5.37 -27.40 4.62
C HIS A 91 -6.54 -26.41 4.78
N MET A 92 -6.31 -25.13 4.51
CA MET A 92 -7.37 -24.11 4.53
C MET A 92 -8.48 -24.41 3.52
N ALA A 93 -8.12 -24.83 2.30
CA ALA A 93 -9.10 -25.19 1.29
C ALA A 93 -9.94 -26.41 1.70
N GLN A 94 -9.31 -27.43 2.31
CA GLN A 94 -9.99 -28.63 2.80
C GLN A 94 -10.97 -28.36 3.95
N GLN A 95 -10.67 -27.37 4.79
CA GLN A 95 -11.54 -26.95 5.90
C GLN A 95 -12.52 -25.83 5.52
N LEU A 96 -12.49 -25.35 4.28
CA LEU A 96 -13.40 -24.31 3.81
C LEU A 96 -14.83 -24.81 3.88
N SER A 97 -15.63 -24.20 4.75
CA SER A 97 -17.08 -24.42 4.88
C SER A 97 -17.85 -23.39 4.04
N LEU A 98 -19.15 -23.64 3.78
CA LEU A 98 -20.00 -22.69 3.05
C LEU A 98 -20.09 -21.34 3.77
N SER A 99 -20.22 -21.36 5.10
CA SER A 99 -20.28 -20.16 5.92
C SER A 99 -18.96 -19.38 5.86
N THR A 100 -17.83 -20.08 6.00
CA THR A 100 -16.50 -19.48 5.89
C THR A 100 -16.25 -18.87 4.51
N GLN A 101 -16.68 -19.53 3.44
CA GLN A 101 -16.57 -19.00 2.08
C GLN A 101 -17.36 -17.70 1.90
N HIS A 102 -18.64 -17.67 2.31
CA HIS A 102 -19.45 -16.45 2.22
C HIS A 102 -18.88 -15.33 3.09
N PHE A 103 -18.44 -15.66 4.31
CA PHE A 103 -17.79 -14.68 5.18
C PHE A 103 -16.53 -14.10 4.53
N ALA A 104 -15.63 -14.95 4.01
CA ALA A 104 -14.43 -14.50 3.30
C ALA A 104 -14.79 -13.64 2.08
N ALA A 105 -15.79 -14.02 1.30
CA ALA A 105 -16.24 -13.27 0.14
C ALA A 105 -16.76 -11.87 0.51
N ILE A 106 -17.61 -11.76 1.54
CA ILE A 106 -18.15 -10.49 2.04
C ILE A 106 -17.02 -9.64 2.63
N TYR A 107 -16.11 -10.26 3.38
CA TYR A 107 -14.94 -9.59 3.96
C TYR A 107 -14.03 -9.00 2.87
N LEU A 108 -13.67 -9.79 1.85
CA LEU A 108 -12.88 -9.34 0.71
C LEU A 108 -13.62 -8.23 -0.07
N PHE A 109 -14.92 -8.38 -0.27
CA PHE A 109 -15.73 -7.36 -0.95
C PHE A 109 -15.68 -6.03 -0.21
N ALA A 110 -15.93 -6.04 1.09
CA ALA A 110 -15.93 -4.84 1.91
C ALA A 110 -14.54 -4.19 1.93
N HIS A 111 -13.48 -4.99 2.09
CA HIS A 111 -12.10 -4.49 2.06
C HIS A 111 -11.75 -3.86 0.71
N GLY A 112 -12.02 -4.57 -0.38
CA GLY A 112 -11.75 -4.09 -1.73
C GLY A 112 -12.55 -2.83 -2.05
N ALA A 113 -13.85 -2.81 -1.75
CA ALA A 113 -14.71 -1.67 -2.00
C ALA A 113 -14.26 -0.41 -1.23
N ILE A 114 -13.94 -0.54 0.07
CA ILE A 114 -13.42 0.57 0.87
C ILE A 114 -12.11 1.10 0.27
N LYS A 115 -11.17 0.21 -0.08
CA LYS A 115 -9.89 0.62 -0.68
C LYS A 115 -10.10 1.35 -2.00
N ILE A 116 -10.94 0.85 -2.90
CA ILE A 116 -11.22 1.51 -4.19
C ILE A 116 -11.83 2.89 -3.96
N VAL A 117 -12.81 3.01 -3.07
CA VAL A 117 -13.44 4.30 -2.74
C VAL A 117 -12.41 5.29 -2.21
N LEU A 118 -11.54 4.86 -1.29
CA LEU A 118 -10.47 5.71 -0.74
C LEU A 118 -9.44 6.11 -1.79
N VAL A 119 -9.00 5.17 -2.62
CA VAL A 119 -8.01 5.40 -3.70
C VAL A 119 -8.55 6.39 -4.71
N VAL A 120 -9.77 6.18 -5.19
CA VAL A 120 -10.44 7.09 -6.11
C VAL A 120 -10.62 8.46 -5.48
N GLY A 121 -11.01 8.52 -4.20
CA GLY A 121 -11.11 9.76 -3.43
C GLY A 121 -9.79 10.52 -3.38
N LEU A 122 -8.71 9.84 -3.01
CA LEU A 122 -7.36 10.42 -2.89
C LEU A 122 -6.80 10.88 -4.24
N LEU A 123 -6.98 10.11 -5.31
CA LEU A 123 -6.51 10.48 -6.65
C LEU A 123 -7.29 11.66 -7.23
N ARG A 124 -8.56 11.81 -6.86
CA ARG A 124 -9.38 12.98 -7.22
C ARG A 124 -9.22 14.16 -6.26
N GLY A 125 -8.40 14.02 -5.21
CA GLY A 125 -8.16 15.08 -4.22
C GLY A 125 -9.38 15.42 -3.36
N LEU A 126 -10.31 14.48 -3.13
CA LEU A 126 -11.47 14.72 -2.28
C LEU A 126 -11.04 14.93 -0.83
N ARG A 127 -11.53 16.01 -0.20
CA ARG A 127 -11.06 16.41 1.14
C ARG A 127 -11.36 15.38 2.24
N TRP A 128 -12.49 14.68 2.13
CA TRP A 128 -12.91 13.68 3.11
C TRP A 128 -12.11 12.38 3.01
N SER A 129 -11.52 12.06 1.85
CA SER A 129 -10.80 10.80 1.67
C SER A 129 -9.46 10.80 2.39
N TYR A 130 -8.84 11.96 2.64
CA TYR A 130 -7.60 12.06 3.41
C TYR A 130 -7.76 11.58 4.88
N PRO A 131 -8.66 12.17 5.70
CA PRO A 131 -8.85 11.70 7.07
C PRO A 131 -9.40 10.26 7.12
N ALA A 132 -10.30 9.88 6.20
CA ALA A 132 -10.82 8.52 6.13
C ALA A 132 -9.71 7.49 5.81
N ALA A 133 -8.85 7.78 4.82
CA ALA A 133 -7.74 6.90 4.47
C ALA A 133 -6.72 6.80 5.60
N LEU A 134 -6.40 7.90 6.28
CA LEU A 134 -5.50 7.88 7.44
C LEU A 134 -6.05 6.99 8.55
N LEU A 135 -7.35 7.11 8.88
CA LEU A 135 -7.97 6.29 9.91
C LEU A 135 -7.93 4.81 9.54
N VAL A 136 -8.39 4.44 8.34
CA VAL A 136 -8.46 3.05 7.89
C VAL A 136 -7.06 2.42 7.77
N LEU A 137 -6.11 3.11 7.12
CA LEU A 137 -4.75 2.58 6.95
C LEU A 137 -3.99 2.50 8.27
N THR A 138 -4.18 3.46 9.18
CA THR A 138 -3.51 3.42 10.50
C THR A 138 -4.07 2.28 11.35
N ALA A 139 -5.39 2.04 11.32
CA ALA A 139 -5.99 0.89 11.98
C ALA A 139 -5.45 -0.44 11.41
N PHE A 140 -5.32 -0.52 10.08
CA PHE A 140 -4.73 -1.67 9.41
C PHE A 140 -3.27 -1.91 9.82
N VAL A 141 -2.44 -0.86 9.82
CA VAL A 141 -1.05 -0.92 10.32
C VAL A 141 -0.99 -1.36 11.77
N GLY A 142 -1.88 -0.85 12.63
CA GLY A 142 -1.98 -1.28 14.03
C GLY A 142 -2.24 -2.79 14.16
N TYR A 143 -3.16 -3.31 13.34
CA TYR A 143 -3.42 -4.74 13.27
C TYR A 143 -2.21 -5.54 12.72
N GLN A 144 -1.53 -5.04 11.69
CA GLN A 144 -0.31 -5.67 11.16
C GLN A 144 0.80 -5.75 12.21
N LEU A 145 1.02 -4.68 12.97
CA LEU A 145 1.99 -4.63 14.07
C LEU A 145 1.61 -5.60 15.20
N TYR A 146 0.32 -5.65 15.58
CA TYR A 146 -0.19 -6.65 16.51
C TYR A 146 0.13 -8.06 16.00
N ARG A 147 -0.19 -8.38 14.75
CA ARG A 147 0.08 -9.70 14.17
C ARG A 147 1.56 -10.03 14.09
N LEU A 148 2.42 -9.05 13.74
CA LEU A 148 3.87 -9.21 13.72
C LEU A 148 4.45 -9.58 15.09
N ALA A 149 3.85 -9.09 16.18
CA ALA A 149 4.30 -9.41 17.53
C ALA A 149 4.12 -10.90 17.90
N TYR A 150 3.15 -11.59 17.29
CA TYR A 150 2.89 -13.01 17.55
C TYR A 150 3.44 -13.92 16.45
N LEU A 151 3.34 -13.52 15.18
CA LEU A 151 3.79 -14.29 14.02
C LEU A 151 4.65 -13.42 13.10
N PRO A 152 5.95 -13.24 13.42
CA PRO A 152 6.87 -12.49 12.58
C PRO A 152 7.00 -13.15 11.20
N SER A 153 6.87 -12.36 10.14
CA SER A 153 7.16 -12.82 8.77
C SER A 153 7.76 -11.68 7.96
N LEU A 154 8.78 -12.00 7.15
CA LEU A 154 9.48 -11.01 6.33
C LEU A 154 8.51 -10.26 5.41
N GLY A 155 7.57 -10.98 4.79
CA GLY A 155 6.53 -10.39 3.95
C GLY A 155 5.66 -9.39 4.70
N LEU A 156 5.22 -9.73 5.92
CA LEU A 156 4.40 -8.81 6.73
C LEU A 156 5.21 -7.58 7.18
N TYR A 157 6.51 -7.72 7.47
CA TYR A 157 7.38 -6.58 7.75
C TYR A 157 7.46 -5.62 6.56
N VAL A 158 7.70 -6.14 5.36
CA VAL A 158 7.77 -5.33 4.13
C VAL A 158 6.44 -4.63 3.85
N LEU A 159 5.32 -5.35 3.94
CA LEU A 159 3.98 -4.78 3.76
C LEU A 159 3.68 -3.69 4.80
N THR A 160 4.01 -3.93 6.06
CA THR A 160 3.79 -2.95 7.14
C THR A 160 4.63 -1.68 6.91
N ALA A 161 5.88 -1.83 6.48
CA ALA A 161 6.76 -0.69 6.17
C ALA A 161 6.22 0.13 5.00
N LEU A 162 5.74 -0.53 3.94
CA LEU A 162 5.08 0.11 2.82
C LEU A 162 3.82 0.87 3.29
N ASP A 163 3.01 0.26 4.15
CA ASP A 163 1.76 0.86 4.64
C ASP A 163 2.02 2.08 5.51
N LEU A 164 3.02 2.01 6.40
CA LEU A 164 3.51 3.17 7.14
C LEU A 164 3.98 4.29 6.20
N ALA A 165 4.72 3.96 5.15
CA ALA A 165 5.16 4.96 4.16
C ALA A 165 3.96 5.62 3.47
N VAL A 166 2.94 4.86 3.07
CA VAL A 166 1.71 5.38 2.46
C VAL A 166 0.96 6.29 3.44
N VAL A 167 0.80 5.89 4.71
CA VAL A 167 0.18 6.72 5.76
C VAL A 167 0.90 8.06 5.91
N LEU A 168 2.23 8.04 5.99
CA LEU A 168 3.05 9.25 6.10
C LEU A 168 2.92 10.16 4.87
N LEU A 169 2.87 9.57 3.67
CA LEU A 169 2.68 10.29 2.41
C LEU A 169 1.30 10.95 2.34
N ILE A 170 0.22 10.24 2.69
CA ILE A 170 -1.14 10.79 2.76
C ILE A 170 -1.19 11.93 3.78
N TRP A 171 -0.61 11.75 4.96
CA TRP A 171 -0.58 12.78 6.00
C TRP A 171 0.14 14.04 5.53
N ARG A 172 1.28 13.89 4.86
CA ARG A 172 2.03 15.00 4.28
C ARG A 172 1.23 15.73 3.20
N GLU A 173 0.61 14.99 2.28
CA GLU A 173 -0.23 15.56 1.22
C GLU A 173 -1.42 16.31 1.82
N TRP A 174 -2.07 15.75 2.84
CA TRP A 174 -3.20 16.38 3.54
C TRP A 174 -2.79 17.67 4.28
N ARG A 175 -1.61 17.73 4.88
CA ARG A 175 -1.09 18.97 5.48
C ARG A 175 -0.82 20.04 4.41
N HIS A 176 -0.25 19.66 3.27
CA HIS A 176 -0.03 20.60 2.18
C HIS A 176 -1.35 21.09 1.58
N ALA A 177 -2.33 20.21 1.37
CA ALA A 177 -3.65 20.57 0.83
C ALA A 177 -4.43 21.55 1.74
N ARG A 178 -4.28 21.44 3.07
CA ARG A 178 -4.89 22.39 4.02
C ARG A 178 -4.24 23.77 4.00
N ALA A 179 -2.92 23.85 3.81
CA ALA A 179 -2.19 25.12 3.79
C ALA A 179 -2.57 26.07 2.64
N TRP A 180 -3.26 25.58 1.60
CA TRP A 180 -3.80 26.43 0.52
C TRP A 180 -5.16 27.06 0.83
N HIS A 181 -5.87 26.56 1.84
CA HIS A 181 -7.23 26.97 2.16
C HIS A 181 -7.33 27.87 3.41
N ASP A 182 -6.24 28.08 4.14
CA ASP A 182 -6.15 29.06 5.24
C ASP A 182 -5.63 30.44 4.77
N LYS A 183 -5.75 30.76 3.48
CA LYS A 183 -5.68 32.15 3.03
C LYS A 183 -7.10 32.73 3.11
N PRO A 184 -7.32 33.79 3.91
CA PRO A 184 -8.61 34.47 3.98
C PRO A 184 -9.03 35.07 2.62
#